data_AF-A0A1S2QQE8-F1
#
_entry.id   AF-A0A1S2QQE8-F1
#
_cell.length_a   1.000
_cell.length_b   1.000
_cell.length_c   1.000
_cell.angle_alpha   90.00
_cell.angle_beta   90.00
_cell.angle_gamma   90.00
#
_symmetry.space_group_name_H-M   'P 1'
#
loop_
_entity.id
_entity.type
_entity.pdbx_description
1 polymer ?
#
loop_
_entity_poly.entity_id
_entity_poly.type
_entity_poly.pdbx_seq_one_letter_code
_entity_poly.pdbx_strand_id
1 'polypeptide(L)'
;MGAPGVTWLAPAAGYHCRHGHTSTTRPDPGRIPNTYVREDHVLPHLPALRLRLTSRLDPPGSACVSRDAVQPTPAQAIAHLRSEEIILTYDPAARTLTANTPQAEKITIS
;
A
#
# COMPACT_ATOMS: atom_id res chain seq x y z
N MET A 1 -12.90 20.45 -50.27
CA MET A 1 -11.47 20.21 -50.56
C MET A 1 -10.69 20.91 -49.46
N GLY A 2 -10.08 20.14 -48.56
CA GLY A 2 -9.54 20.61 -47.27
C GLY A 2 -8.16 21.26 -47.38
N ALA A 3 -7.90 22.20 -46.47
CA ALA A 3 -6.72 23.05 -46.41
C ALA A 3 -5.39 22.28 -46.24
N PRO A 4 -4.28 22.71 -46.87
CA PRO A 4 -2.96 22.18 -46.56
C PRO A 4 -2.32 22.90 -45.35
N GLY A 5 -2.25 22.15 -44.25
CA GLY A 5 -1.03 21.92 -43.46
C GLY A 5 -0.29 23.11 -42.87
N VAL A 6 -0.46 23.34 -41.57
CA VAL A 6 0.49 24.13 -40.77
C VAL A 6 1.85 23.43 -40.80
N THR A 7 2.82 24.08 -41.43
CA THR A 7 4.23 23.66 -41.48
C THR A 7 4.94 24.18 -40.23
N TRP A 8 5.47 23.28 -39.40
CA TRP A 8 6.31 23.64 -38.25
C TRP A 8 7.76 23.82 -38.71
N LEU A 9 8.36 24.99 -38.48
CA LEU A 9 9.77 25.25 -38.75
C LEU A 9 10.53 25.68 -37.47
N ALA A 10 11.33 24.72 -36.97
CA ALA A 10 12.68 24.82 -36.38
C ALA A 10 12.90 25.61 -35.05
N PRO A 11 14.01 25.36 -34.33
CA PRO A 11 13.98 24.78 -32.99
C PRO A 11 14.34 25.82 -31.92
N ALA A 12 13.48 25.98 -30.92
CA ALA A 12 13.93 26.57 -29.66
C ALA A 12 14.80 25.54 -28.96
N ALA A 13 16.03 25.91 -28.61
CA ALA A 13 16.93 25.11 -27.77
C ALA A 13 16.31 24.95 -26.37
N GLY A 14 15.37 24.03 -26.24
CA GLY A 14 14.77 23.62 -24.99
C GLY A 14 15.51 22.38 -24.47
N TYR A 15 15.78 22.34 -23.17
CA TYR A 15 16.25 21.14 -22.51
C TYR A 15 15.22 20.01 -22.71
N HIS A 16 15.51 19.08 -23.63
CA HIS A 16 14.75 17.85 -23.75
C HIS A 16 15.26 16.89 -22.68
N CYS A 17 14.62 16.88 -21.50
CA CYS A 17 14.83 15.78 -20.57
C CYS A 17 14.37 14.49 -21.27
N ARG A 18 15.25 13.49 -21.39
CA ARG A 18 14.86 12.14 -21.83
C ARG A 18 14.01 11.47 -20.73
N HIS A 19 12.76 11.90 -20.59
CA HIS A 19 11.80 11.19 -19.75
C HIS A 19 10.79 10.49 -20.65
N GLY A 20 11.19 9.28 -21.03
CA GLY A 20 10.37 8.35 -21.77
C GLY A 20 10.81 6.92 -21.48
N HIS A 21 10.95 6.54 -20.21
CA HIS A 21 10.70 5.14 -19.90
C HIS A 21 9.19 4.96 -19.95
N THR A 22 8.69 4.72 -21.16
CA THR A 22 7.28 4.42 -21.36
C THR A 22 7.00 3.08 -20.69
N SER A 23 5.91 2.99 -19.92
CA SER A 23 5.43 1.72 -19.33
C SER A 23 5.02 0.67 -20.38
N THR A 24 5.18 0.98 -21.67
CA THR A 24 4.96 0.09 -22.81
C THR A 24 6.15 -0.81 -23.13
N THR A 25 7.32 -0.57 -22.53
CA THR A 25 8.42 -1.56 -22.59
C THR A 25 7.94 -2.83 -21.91
N ARG A 26 7.93 -3.95 -22.64
CA ARG A 26 7.55 -5.24 -22.07
C ARG A 26 8.39 -5.50 -20.82
N PRO A 27 7.76 -5.76 -19.66
CA PRO A 27 8.52 -6.10 -18.47
C PRO A 27 9.35 -7.37 -18.75
N ASP A 28 10.54 -7.42 -18.14
CA ASP A 28 11.36 -8.63 -18.16
C ASP A 28 10.50 -9.85 -17.75
N PRO A 29 10.52 -10.96 -18.51
CA PRO A 29 9.66 -12.11 -18.25
C PRO A 29 9.94 -12.81 -16.91
N GLY A 30 11.09 -12.56 -16.28
CA GLY A 30 11.41 -13.02 -14.93
C GLY A 30 11.01 -12.04 -13.82
N ARG A 31 10.57 -10.83 -14.16
CA ARG A 31 10.14 -9.81 -13.19
C ARG A 31 8.76 -10.13 -12.64
N ILE A 32 8.66 -10.27 -11.31
CA ILE A 32 7.36 -10.30 -10.62
C ILE A 32 6.61 -9.00 -10.96
N PRO A 33 5.38 -9.08 -11.50
CA PRO A 33 4.65 -7.90 -11.92
C PRO A 33 4.33 -7.01 -10.72
N ASN A 34 4.30 -5.69 -10.96
CA ASN A 34 3.82 -4.74 -9.95
C ASN A 34 2.38 -5.10 -9.59
N THR A 35 2.14 -5.38 -8.31
CA THR A 35 0.81 -5.59 -7.79
C THR A 35 0.30 -4.28 -7.21
N TYR A 36 -0.73 -3.71 -7.83
CA TYR A 36 -1.39 -2.51 -7.35
C TYR A 36 -2.57 -2.90 -6.47
N VAL A 37 -2.59 -2.42 -5.23
CA VAL A 37 -3.71 -2.54 -4.31
C VAL A 37 -4.33 -1.17 -4.09
N ARG A 38 -5.66 -1.09 -4.02
CA ARG A 38 -6.33 0.17 -3.67
C ARG A 38 -6.22 0.43 -2.19
N GLU A 39 -5.84 1.65 -1.82
CA GLU A 39 -5.76 2.08 -0.43
C GLU A 39 -7.11 1.89 0.30
N ASP A 40 -8.22 2.20 -0.37
CA ASP A 40 -9.57 2.03 0.17
C ASP A 40 -9.90 0.58 0.57
N HIS A 41 -9.23 -0.41 -0.04
CA HIS A 41 -9.41 -1.82 0.31
C HIS A 41 -8.52 -2.25 1.48
N VAL A 42 -7.54 -1.43 1.87
CA VAL A 42 -6.59 -1.76 2.95
C VAL A 42 -6.98 -1.04 4.23
N LEU A 43 -7.30 0.25 4.15
CA LEU A 43 -7.61 1.11 5.31
C LEU A 43 -8.67 0.53 6.26
N PRO A 44 -9.80 -0.04 5.79
CA PRO A 44 -10.84 -0.57 6.67
C PRO A 44 -10.36 -1.73 7.55
N HIS A 45 -9.33 -2.45 7.13
CA HIS A 45 -8.83 -3.64 7.82
C HIS A 45 -7.69 -3.33 8.80
N LEU A 46 -7.05 -2.16 8.71
CA LEU A 46 -5.95 -1.79 9.60
C LEU A 46 -6.34 -1.73 11.09
N PRO A 47 -7.53 -1.22 11.49
CA PRO A 47 -7.99 -1.30 12.87
C PRO A 47 -8.05 -2.72 13.43
N ALA A 48 -8.61 -3.65 12.65
CA ALA A 48 -8.72 -5.05 13.04
C ALA A 48 -7.34 -5.71 13.13
N LEU A 49 -6.41 -5.36 12.23
CA LEU A 49 -5.03 -5.82 12.29
C LEU A 49 -4.33 -5.29 13.55
N ARG A 50 -4.49 -4.01 13.88
CA ARG A 50 -3.95 -3.43 15.12
C ARG A 50 -4.44 -4.16 16.36
N LEU A 51 -5.75 -4.46 16.44
CA LEU A 51 -6.29 -5.21 17.58
C LEU A 51 -5.65 -6.59 17.72
N ARG A 52 -5.38 -7.31 16.62
CA ARG A 52 -4.68 -8.61 16.66
C ARG A 52 -3.25 -8.47 17.17
N LEU A 53 -2.55 -7.42 16.73
CA LEU A 53 -1.19 -7.11 17.16
C LEU A 53 -1.12 -6.72 18.64
N THR A 54 -2.03 -5.88 19.13
CA THR A 54 -2.00 -5.36 20.51
C THR A 54 -2.63 -6.31 21.53
N SER A 55 -3.65 -7.07 21.16
CA SER A 55 -4.36 -7.99 22.07
C SER A 55 -3.46 -9.09 22.65
N ARG A 56 -2.28 -9.33 22.06
CA ARG A 56 -1.32 -10.32 22.55
C ARG A 56 -0.03 -9.72 23.11
N LEU A 57 0.17 -8.42 22.94
CA LEU A 57 1.31 -7.71 23.55
C LEU A 57 1.05 -7.38 25.02
N ASP A 58 -0.22 -7.36 25.43
CA ASP A 58 -0.59 -7.06 26.80
C ASP A 58 -0.36 -8.27 27.73
N PRO A 59 0.47 -8.15 28.79
CA PRO A 59 0.58 -9.19 29.80
C PRO A 59 -0.78 -9.43 30.48
N PRO A 60 -1.04 -10.63 31.04
CA PRO A 60 -2.34 -11.03 31.61
C PRO A 60 -2.70 -10.33 32.94
N GLY A 61 -2.55 -9.00 32.99
CA GLY A 61 -2.84 -8.17 34.15
C GLY A 61 -3.02 -6.68 33.84
N SER A 62 -2.84 -6.21 32.60
CA SER A 62 -3.13 -4.81 32.28
C SER A 62 -4.58 -4.65 31.86
N ALA A 63 -5.31 -3.95 32.72
CA ALA A 63 -6.61 -3.33 32.51
C ALA A 63 -7.72 -4.19 31.88
N CYS A 64 -8.70 -4.51 32.72
CA CYS A 64 -10.10 -4.74 32.35
C CYS A 64 -10.44 -4.13 30.99
N VAL A 65 -10.63 -5.01 29.99
CA VAL A 65 -11.04 -4.63 28.64
C VAL A 65 -12.43 -4.02 28.77
N SER A 66 -12.47 -2.70 28.92
CA SER A 66 -13.72 -1.96 28.93
C SER A 66 -14.40 -2.29 27.61
N ARG A 67 -15.66 -2.72 27.68
CA ARG A 67 -16.48 -3.08 26.52
C ARG A 67 -16.70 -1.88 25.57
N ASP A 68 -16.22 -0.69 25.98
CA ASP A 68 -16.10 0.57 25.25
C ASP A 68 -14.71 0.82 24.64
N ALA A 69 -13.88 -0.21 24.42
CA ALA A 69 -12.63 -0.06 23.67
C ALA A 69 -12.95 0.43 22.25
N VAL A 70 -12.96 1.75 22.09
CA VAL A 70 -13.18 2.46 20.82
C VAL A 70 -12.30 1.80 19.79
N GLN A 71 -12.90 1.27 18.72
CA GLN A 71 -12.12 0.66 17.65
C GLN A 71 -11.07 1.67 17.18
N PRO A 72 -9.79 1.30 17.14
CA PRO A 72 -8.75 2.24 16.79
C PRO A 72 -9.04 2.81 15.41
N THR A 73 -8.91 4.12 15.26
CA THR A 73 -9.11 4.72 13.94
C THR A 73 -8.02 4.22 12.98
N PRO A 74 -8.25 4.20 11.66
CA PRO A 74 -7.22 3.82 10.70
C PRO A 74 -5.94 4.66 10.87
N ALA A 75 -6.05 5.94 11.23
CA ALA A 75 -4.91 6.79 11.54
C ALA A 75 -4.10 6.28 12.75
N GLN A 76 -4.77 5.86 13.82
CA GLN A 76 -4.10 5.25 14.98
C GLN A 76 -3.46 3.91 14.62
N ALA A 77 -4.10 3.09 13.76
CA ALA A 77 -3.49 1.86 13.26
C ALA A 77 -2.21 2.14 12.46
N ILE A 78 -2.23 3.10 11.55
CA ILE A 78 -1.06 3.52 10.76
C ILE A 78 0.06 4.06 11.67
N ALA A 79 -0.27 4.90 12.66
CA ALA A 79 0.72 5.43 13.59
C ALA A 79 1.43 4.32 14.37
N HIS A 80 0.70 3.29 14.80
CA HIS A 80 1.27 2.14 15.49
C HIS A 80 2.17 1.30 14.58
N LEU A 81 1.71 0.97 13.36
CA LEU A 81 2.53 0.24 12.39
C LEU A 81 3.85 0.97 12.11
N ARG A 82 3.83 2.30 12.03
CA ARG A 82 5.04 3.12 11.86
C ARG A 82 5.91 3.13 13.11
N SER A 83 5.32 3.28 14.29
CA SER A 83 6.05 3.34 15.56
C SER A 83 6.78 2.03 15.87
N GLU A 84 6.19 0.89 15.51
CA GLU A 84 6.75 -0.44 15.72
C GLU A 84 7.57 -0.93 14.52
N GLU A 85 7.75 -0.09 13.49
CA GLU A 85 8.43 -0.44 12.22
C GLU A 85 7.88 -1.74 11.59
N ILE A 86 6.56 -1.96 11.71
CA ILE A 86 5.88 -3.15 11.20
C ILE A 86 5.69 -3.01 9.68
N ILE A 87 6.31 -3.93 8.95
CA ILE A 87 6.20 -4.09 7.50
C ILE A 87 5.03 -5.01 7.19
N LEU A 88 4.13 -4.54 6.33
CA LEU A 88 3.03 -5.34 5.78
C LEU A 88 3.41 -5.86 4.39
N THR A 89 3.34 -7.17 4.21
CA THR A 89 3.56 -7.84 2.92
C THR A 89 2.22 -8.26 2.33
N TYR A 90 1.91 -7.80 1.12
CA TYR A 90 0.69 -8.19 0.41
C TYR A 90 0.93 -9.41 -0.48
N ASP A 91 0.15 -10.46 -0.26
CA ASP A 91 0.04 -11.61 -1.14
C ASP A 91 -1.17 -11.44 -2.09
N PRO A 92 -0.96 -11.23 -3.40
CA PRO A 92 -2.06 -11.08 -4.36
C PRO A 92 -2.86 -12.36 -4.59
N ALA A 93 -2.25 -13.54 -4.44
CA ALA A 93 -2.92 -14.81 -4.70
C ALA A 93 -3.93 -15.10 -3.58
N ALA A 94 -3.54 -14.85 -2.33
CA ALA A 94 -4.39 -15.02 -1.15
C ALA A 94 -5.17 -13.75 -0.76
N ARG A 95 -4.94 -12.62 -1.46
CA ARG A 95 -5.44 -11.28 -1.09
C ARG A 95 -5.25 -10.97 0.39
N THR A 96 -4.06 -11.23 0.90
CA THR A 96 -3.78 -11.21 2.34
C THR A 96 -2.60 -10.30 2.65
N LEU A 97 -2.76 -9.46 3.67
CA LEU A 97 -1.68 -8.66 4.26
C LEU A 97 -1.11 -9.43 5.45
N THR A 98 0.19 -9.68 5.43
CA THR A 98 0.92 -10.34 6.51
C THR A 98 1.86 -9.33 7.18
N ALA A 99 1.79 -9.19 8.50
CA ALA A 99 2.72 -8.39 9.28
C ALA A 99 4.02 -9.16 9.52
N ASN A 100 5.16 -8.49 9.46
CA ASN A 100 6.50 -9.04 9.77
C ASN A 100 6.75 -9.24 11.27
N THR A 101 5.73 -9.62 12.04
CA THR A 101 5.86 -9.94 13.46
C THR A 101 6.22 -11.41 13.67
N PRO A 102 6.76 -11.81 14.84
CA PRO A 102 7.09 -13.20 15.14
C PRO A 102 5.92 -14.19 14.96
N GLN A 103 4.69 -13.68 15.09
CA GLN A 103 3.46 -14.46 14.93
C GLN A 103 2.90 -14.44 13.50
N ALA A 104 3.48 -13.65 12.60
CA ALA A 104 3.05 -13.48 11.20
C ALA A 104 1.55 -13.23 11.08
N GLU A 105 1.01 -12.26 11.82
CA GLU A 105 -0.42 -11.92 11.81
C GLU A 105 -0.90 -11.60 10.39
N LYS A 106 -2.04 -12.17 10.00
CA LYS A 106 -2.59 -12.06 8.65
C LYS A 106 -3.98 -11.48 8.66
N ILE A 107 -4.28 -10.65 7.66
CA ILE A 107 -5.64 -10.17 7.39
C ILE A 107 -5.94 -10.22 5.91
N THR A 108 -7.07 -10.82 5.56
CA THR A 108 -7.55 -10.89 4.18
C THR A 108 -8.28 -9.60 3.84
N ILE A 109 -7.96 -9.02 2.69
CA ILE A 109 -8.62 -7.85 2.13
C ILE A 109 -9.54 -8.31 1.00
N SER A 110 -10.83 -7.96 1.09
CA SER A 110 -11.88 -8.39 0.16
C SER A 110 -12.32 -7.27 -0.76
#